data_AF-A0A453FFZ5-F1
#
_entry.id   AF-A0A453FFZ5-F1
#
_cell.length_a   1.000
_cell.length_b   1.000
_cell.length_c   1.000
_cell.angle_alpha   90.00
_cell.angle_beta   90.00
_cell.angle_gamma   90.00
#
_symmetry.space_group_name_H-M   'P 1'
#
loop_
_entity.id
_entity.type
_entity.pdbx_description
1 polymer ?
#
loop_
_entity_poly.entity_id
_entity_poly.type
_entity_poly.pdbx_seq_one_letter_code
_entity_poly.pdbx_strand_id
1 'polypeptide(L)'
;MVHGLAVLDETLDDDLENDIVDFLSRCQDKHGGYGGGPGQLPHLATSYAAVNTLVTIGSERALSSIKRDNLYKFMLLMKDKSGAFRMHDGGEIDVRACYTAISVASLVNILDDELAKGVGNYIASCQTYEGGIAGEPSAEAHGGYTFCGLAAMVLLNEVEKLDLPSLIGWVAFRQGVECGFQGRTNKLVDGCYSFWQVKYRYRI
;
A
#
# COMPACT_ATOMS: atom_id res chain seq x y z
N MET A 1 -9.53 -5.76 -10.91
CA MET A 1 -10.14 -6.88 -11.66
C MET A 1 -9.50 -8.21 -11.28
N VAL A 2 -8.22 -8.43 -11.60
CA VAL A 2 -7.51 -9.71 -11.34
C VAL A 2 -7.66 -10.23 -9.90
N HIS A 3 -7.43 -9.39 -8.89
CA HIS A 3 -7.62 -9.80 -7.49
C HIS A 3 -9.07 -10.21 -7.16
N GLY A 4 -10.07 -9.56 -7.78
CA GLY A 4 -11.48 -9.92 -7.58
C GLY A 4 -11.80 -11.29 -8.16
N LEU A 5 -11.26 -11.61 -9.35
CA LEU A 5 -11.38 -12.95 -9.95
C LEU A 5 -10.68 -13.99 -9.07
N ALA A 6 -9.46 -13.70 -8.61
CA ALA A 6 -8.72 -14.61 -7.73
C ALA A 6 -9.46 -14.90 -6.41
N VAL A 7 -10.15 -13.92 -5.81
CA VAL A 7 -10.98 -14.12 -4.61
C VAL A 7 -12.22 -14.98 -4.90
N LEU A 8 -12.73 -14.94 -6.13
CA LEU A 8 -13.84 -15.77 -6.59
C LEU A 8 -13.41 -17.16 -7.08
N ASP A 9 -12.11 -17.49 -6.98
CA ASP A 9 -11.51 -18.72 -7.50
C ASP A 9 -11.67 -18.86 -9.03
N GLU A 10 -11.76 -17.72 -9.73
CA GLU A 10 -11.83 -17.64 -11.19
C GLU A 10 -10.45 -17.50 -11.80
N THR A 11 -10.23 -18.18 -12.93
CA THR A 11 -8.95 -18.18 -13.65
C THR A 11 -8.97 -17.20 -14.83
N LEU A 12 -7.80 -16.66 -15.16
CA LEU A 12 -7.60 -15.91 -16.40
C LEU A 12 -7.28 -16.89 -17.52
N ASP A 13 -7.79 -16.65 -18.72
CA ASP A 13 -7.27 -17.30 -19.91
C ASP A 13 -5.89 -16.73 -20.30
N ASP A 14 -5.12 -17.52 -21.05
CA ASP A 14 -3.75 -17.18 -21.43
C ASP A 14 -3.68 -15.88 -22.27
N ASP A 15 -4.70 -15.62 -23.10
CA ASP A 15 -4.74 -14.43 -23.97
C ASP A 15 -4.87 -13.16 -23.11
N LEU A 16 -5.82 -13.15 -22.17
CA LEU A 16 -6.03 -12.03 -21.25
C LEU A 16 -4.83 -11.83 -20.32
N GLU A 17 -4.20 -12.91 -19.86
CA GLU A 17 -2.97 -12.82 -19.08
C GLU A 17 -1.86 -12.10 -19.87
N ASN A 18 -1.61 -12.55 -21.11
CA ASN A 18 -0.59 -11.96 -21.97
C ASN A 18 -0.87 -10.48 -22.25
N ASP A 19 -2.12 -10.13 -22.52
CA ASP A 19 -2.55 -8.74 -22.72
C ASP A 19 -2.31 -7.85 -21.49
N ILE A 20 -2.56 -8.37 -20.28
CA ILE A 20 -2.29 -7.65 -19.03
C ILE A 20 -0.79 -7.43 -18.85
N VAL A 21 0.03 -8.46 -19.08
CA VAL A 21 1.50 -8.34 -18.94
C VAL A 21 2.05 -7.34 -19.95
N ASP A 22 1.57 -7.35 -21.19
CA ASP A 22 2.00 -6.42 -22.24
C ASP A 22 1.54 -4.99 -21.97
N PHE A 23 0.33 -4.81 -21.44
CA PHE A 23 -0.16 -3.51 -20.99
C PHE A 23 0.70 -2.94 -19.86
N LEU A 24 0.96 -3.74 -18.81
CA LEU A 24 1.78 -3.31 -17.68
C LEU A 24 3.23 -3.04 -18.09
N SER A 25 3.78 -3.80 -19.03
CA SER A 25 5.09 -3.55 -19.62
C SER A 25 5.17 -2.19 -20.31
N ARG A 26 4.10 -1.75 -20.98
CA ARG A 26 4.01 -0.40 -21.58
C ARG A 26 3.80 0.71 -20.56
N CYS A 27 3.29 0.39 -19.36
CA CYS A 27 3.14 1.33 -18.26
C CYS A 27 4.41 1.47 -17.42
N GLN A 28 5.39 0.57 -17.57
CA GLN A 28 6.63 0.59 -16.81
C GLN A 28 7.56 1.69 -17.33
N ASP A 29 8.06 2.54 -16.43
CA ASP A 29 8.99 3.60 -16.80
C ASP A 29 10.41 3.06 -16.99
N LYS A 30 11.16 3.65 -17.91
CA LYS A 30 12.56 3.27 -18.21
C LYS A 30 13.50 3.47 -17.02
N HIS A 31 13.19 4.38 -16.12
CA HIS A 31 13.91 4.68 -14.89
C HIS A 31 13.31 4.01 -13.64
N GLY A 32 12.18 3.30 -13.80
CA GLY A 32 11.59 2.45 -12.78
C GLY A 32 10.23 2.91 -12.25
N GLY A 33 9.49 1.96 -11.67
CA GLY A 33 8.08 2.15 -11.32
C GLY A 33 7.14 1.96 -12.51
N TYR A 34 5.85 2.07 -12.23
CA TYR A 34 4.78 2.00 -13.22
C TYR A 34 3.94 3.26 -13.15
N GLY A 35 3.58 3.84 -14.30
CA GLY A 35 2.60 4.91 -14.40
C GLY A 35 1.15 4.39 -14.40
N GLY A 36 0.19 5.32 -14.36
CA GLY A 36 -1.25 4.98 -14.45
C GLY A 36 -1.70 4.54 -15.85
N GLY A 37 -0.82 4.69 -16.84
CA GLY A 37 -1.01 4.24 -18.20
C GLY A 37 0.27 4.43 -19.02
N PRO A 38 0.32 3.94 -20.27
CA PRO A 38 1.50 4.07 -21.11
C PRO A 38 1.95 5.53 -21.28
N GLY A 39 3.23 5.79 -21.03
CA GLY A 39 3.83 7.13 -21.15
C GLY A 39 3.56 8.09 -19.99
N GLN A 40 2.84 7.67 -18.95
CA GLN A 40 2.65 8.47 -17.74
C GLN A 40 3.83 8.34 -16.78
N LEU A 41 4.01 9.35 -15.91
CA LEU A 41 5.02 9.33 -14.86
C LEU A 41 4.81 8.15 -13.90
N PRO A 42 5.89 7.50 -13.44
CA PRO A 42 5.79 6.41 -12.47
C PRO A 42 5.30 6.93 -11.12
N HIS A 43 4.47 6.13 -10.46
CA HIS A 43 3.82 6.49 -9.20
C HIS A 43 3.72 5.26 -8.29
N LEU A 44 3.90 5.42 -6.98
CA LEU A 44 3.94 4.31 -6.04
C LEU A 44 2.61 3.56 -5.96
N ALA A 45 1.46 4.25 -6.03
CA ALA A 45 0.15 3.60 -6.08
C ALA A 45 -0.01 2.66 -7.29
N THR A 46 0.35 3.12 -8.49
CA THR A 46 0.22 2.32 -9.71
C THR A 46 1.31 1.25 -9.79
N SER A 47 2.48 1.50 -9.19
CA SER A 47 3.52 0.48 -9.01
C SER A 47 3.06 -0.64 -8.08
N TYR A 48 2.42 -0.31 -6.97
CA TYR A 48 1.79 -1.27 -6.07
C TYR A 48 0.71 -2.08 -6.78
N ALA A 49 -0.17 -1.43 -7.54
CA ALA A 49 -1.23 -2.12 -8.29
C ALA A 49 -0.67 -3.05 -9.37
N ALA A 50 0.31 -2.59 -10.15
CA ALA A 50 0.95 -3.36 -11.21
C ALA A 50 1.67 -4.59 -10.66
N VAL A 51 2.50 -4.42 -9.62
CA VAL A 51 3.25 -5.54 -9.02
C VAL A 51 2.30 -6.56 -8.38
N ASN A 52 1.29 -6.13 -7.61
CA ASN A 52 0.32 -7.08 -7.06
C ASN A 52 -0.46 -7.82 -8.14
N THR A 53 -0.78 -7.16 -9.26
CA THR A 53 -1.44 -7.81 -10.40
C THR A 53 -0.56 -8.90 -10.99
N LEU A 54 0.71 -8.59 -11.28
CA LEU A 54 1.67 -9.55 -11.84
C LEU A 54 1.95 -10.72 -10.88
N VAL A 55 2.04 -10.45 -9.58
CA VAL A 55 2.22 -11.50 -8.56
C VAL A 55 0.98 -12.36 -8.39
N THR A 56 -0.22 -11.77 -8.50
CA THR A 56 -1.49 -12.52 -8.43
C THR A 56 -1.66 -13.44 -9.65
N ILE A 57 -1.21 -12.99 -10.82
CA ILE A 57 -1.12 -13.84 -12.02
C ILE A 57 -0.14 -15.01 -11.78
N GLY A 58 1.06 -14.70 -11.26
CA GLY A 58 2.00 -15.72 -10.77
C GLY A 58 2.69 -16.57 -11.85
N SER A 59 2.40 -16.37 -13.14
CA SER A 59 3.09 -17.03 -14.23
C SER A 59 4.55 -16.57 -14.35
N GLU A 60 5.41 -17.41 -14.94
CA GLU A 60 6.82 -17.06 -15.16
C GLU A 60 6.97 -15.78 -15.99
N ARG A 61 6.11 -15.59 -17.00
CA ARG A 61 6.08 -14.38 -17.84
C ARG A 61 5.74 -13.15 -17.00
N ALA A 62 4.69 -13.21 -16.18
CA ALA A 62 4.29 -12.09 -15.34
C ALA A 62 5.38 -11.73 -14.32
N LEU A 63 5.93 -12.72 -13.62
CA LEU A 63 6.96 -12.51 -12.60
C LEU A 63 8.28 -11.98 -13.20
N SER A 64 8.73 -12.52 -14.34
CA SER A 64 9.96 -12.07 -15.01
C SER A 64 9.86 -10.66 -15.62
N SER A 65 8.65 -10.16 -15.86
CA SER A 65 8.43 -8.79 -16.35
C SER A 65 8.75 -7.70 -15.29
N ILE A 66 8.85 -8.07 -14.02
CA ILE A 66 9.11 -7.15 -12.91
C ILE A 66 10.60 -6.79 -12.85
N LYS A 67 10.95 -5.56 -13.24
CA LYS A 67 12.32 -5.05 -13.19
C LYS A 67 12.70 -4.56 -11.78
N ARG A 68 13.14 -5.49 -10.93
CA ARG A 68 13.46 -5.27 -9.51
C ARG A 68 14.46 -4.13 -9.28
N ASP A 69 15.57 -4.10 -10.03
CA ASP A 69 16.60 -3.04 -9.88
C ASP A 69 16.07 -1.64 -10.21
N ASN A 70 15.17 -1.56 -11.20
CA ASN A 70 14.55 -0.29 -11.57
C ASN A 70 13.53 0.14 -10.50
N LEU A 71 12.74 -0.79 -9.95
CA LEU A 71 11.85 -0.49 -8.83
C LEU A 71 12.62 0.03 -7.61
N TYR A 72 13.75 -0.60 -7.28
CA TYR A 72 14.60 -0.16 -6.17
C TYR A 72 15.10 1.28 -6.37
N LYS A 73 15.64 1.59 -7.56
CA LYS A 73 16.08 2.96 -7.91
C LYS A 73 14.95 3.99 -7.83
N PHE A 74 13.76 3.63 -8.32
CA PHE A 74 12.59 4.48 -8.22
C PHE A 74 12.20 4.73 -6.76
N MET A 75 12.20 3.70 -5.91
CA MET A 75 11.88 3.86 -4.49
C MET A 75 12.90 4.72 -3.75
N LEU A 76 14.20 4.58 -4.06
CA LEU A 76 15.24 5.46 -3.50
C LEU A 76 15.03 6.91 -3.94
N LEU A 77 14.63 7.16 -5.19
CA LEU A 77 14.28 8.50 -5.65
C LEU A 77 13.07 9.07 -4.90
N MET A 78 12.10 8.22 -4.55
CA MET A 78 10.91 8.62 -3.78
C MET A 78 11.20 8.80 -2.29
N LYS A 79 12.34 8.33 -1.78
CA LYS A 79 12.69 8.43 -0.36
C LYS A 79 12.83 9.90 0.05
N ASP A 80 12.07 10.32 1.04
CA ASP A 80 12.12 11.69 1.55
C ASP A 80 12.94 11.79 2.85
N LYS A 81 13.51 12.97 3.09
CA LYS A 81 14.28 13.31 4.29
C LYS A 81 13.51 13.16 5.61
N SER A 82 12.18 13.23 5.56
CA SER A 82 11.29 13.00 6.71
C SER A 82 11.31 11.55 7.21
N GLY A 83 11.81 10.60 6.41
CA GLY A 83 11.68 9.17 6.66
C GLY A 83 10.57 8.53 5.83
N ALA A 84 9.62 9.31 5.31
CA ALA A 84 8.55 8.83 4.43
C ALA A 84 9.02 8.63 2.97
N PHE A 85 8.04 8.42 2.09
CA PHE A 85 8.20 8.42 0.63
C PHE A 85 7.27 9.46 0.00
N ARG A 86 7.63 9.93 -1.19
CA ARG A 86 6.74 10.67 -2.10
C ARG A 86 5.99 9.70 -2.99
N MET A 87 4.76 10.01 -3.36
CA MET A 87 3.98 9.15 -4.26
C MET A 87 4.56 9.08 -5.68
N HIS A 88 5.16 10.17 -6.15
CA HIS A 88 5.88 10.28 -7.42
C HIS A 88 6.87 11.46 -7.36
N ASP A 89 7.65 11.71 -8.40
CA ASP A 89 8.55 12.86 -8.45
C ASP A 89 7.76 14.18 -8.34
N GLY A 90 8.13 15.01 -7.37
CA GLY A 90 7.39 16.24 -7.01
C GLY A 90 6.03 16.02 -6.35
N GLY A 91 5.63 14.76 -6.07
CA GLY A 91 4.32 14.41 -5.51
C GLY A 91 4.20 14.61 -4.00
N GLU A 92 3.01 14.29 -3.49
CA GLU A 92 2.65 14.36 -2.08
C GLU A 92 3.37 13.30 -1.23
N ILE A 93 3.42 13.55 0.07
CA ILE A 93 3.95 12.63 1.08
C ILE A 93 2.81 12.30 2.03
N ASP A 94 2.43 11.03 2.09
CA ASP A 94 1.55 10.51 3.12
C ASP A 94 1.82 9.01 3.35
N VAL A 95 1.18 8.42 4.35
CA VAL A 95 1.42 7.02 4.72
C VAL A 95 1.09 6.01 3.61
N ARG A 96 0.34 6.38 2.55
CA ARG A 96 0.14 5.50 1.38
C ARG A 96 1.46 5.28 0.67
N ALA A 97 2.29 6.31 0.54
CA ALA A 97 3.60 6.21 -0.09
C ALA A 97 4.48 5.22 0.66
N CYS A 98 4.49 5.29 2.00
CA CYS A 98 5.20 4.35 2.85
C CYS A 98 4.71 2.91 2.62
N TYR A 99 3.40 2.67 2.71
CA TYR A 99 2.86 1.33 2.51
C TYR A 99 3.14 0.76 1.13
N THR A 100 2.88 1.54 0.08
CA THR A 100 3.05 1.08 -1.30
C THR A 100 4.51 0.78 -1.62
N ALA A 101 5.46 1.61 -1.16
CA ALA A 101 6.90 1.34 -1.29
C ALA A 101 7.32 0.08 -0.51
N ILE A 102 7.04 0.03 0.79
CA ILE A 102 7.45 -1.09 1.66
C ILE A 102 6.81 -2.41 1.23
N SER A 103 5.52 -2.40 0.86
CA SER A 103 4.81 -3.59 0.40
C SER A 103 5.41 -4.15 -0.88
N VAL A 104 5.69 -3.30 -1.88
CA VAL A 104 6.31 -3.77 -3.13
C VAL A 104 7.73 -4.25 -2.86
N ALA A 105 8.52 -3.49 -2.09
CA ALA A 105 9.90 -3.83 -1.79
C ALA A 105 10.01 -5.17 -1.06
N SER A 106 9.15 -5.41 -0.06
CA SER A 106 9.08 -6.68 0.66
C SER A 106 8.65 -7.82 -0.26
N LEU A 107 7.57 -7.63 -1.04
CA LEU A 107 7.00 -8.66 -1.91
C LEU A 107 7.98 -9.16 -2.97
N VAL A 108 8.76 -8.23 -3.56
CA VAL A 108 9.77 -8.55 -4.57
C VAL A 108 11.16 -8.66 -3.97
N ASN A 109 11.28 -8.83 -2.64
CA ASN A 109 12.53 -9.08 -1.91
C ASN A 109 13.68 -8.12 -2.26
N ILE A 110 13.40 -6.81 -2.25
CA ILE A 110 14.39 -5.72 -2.43
C ILE A 110 14.35 -4.72 -1.26
N LEU A 111 13.60 -5.02 -0.20
CA LEU A 111 13.55 -4.19 1.01
C LEU A 111 14.88 -4.32 1.77
N ASP A 112 15.48 -3.18 2.09
CA ASP A 112 16.71 -3.08 2.85
C ASP A 112 16.66 -1.94 3.89
N ASP A 113 17.75 -1.74 4.61
CA ASP A 113 17.87 -0.71 5.64
C ASP A 113 17.71 0.70 5.08
N GLU A 114 18.10 0.96 3.83
CA GLU A 114 18.02 2.29 3.22
C GLU A 114 16.56 2.67 2.94
N LEU A 115 15.78 1.74 2.36
CA LEU A 115 14.35 1.93 2.14
C LEU A 115 13.56 1.97 3.46
N ALA A 116 13.93 1.15 4.44
CA ALA A 116 13.26 1.10 5.75
C ALA A 116 13.55 2.35 6.63
N LYS A 117 14.67 3.04 6.40
CA LYS A 117 15.18 4.07 7.31
C LYS A 117 14.17 5.18 7.60
N GLY A 118 13.75 5.26 8.86
CA GLY A 118 12.90 6.32 9.38
C GLY A 118 11.41 6.19 9.04
N VAL A 119 11.01 5.15 8.30
CA VAL A 119 9.62 4.98 7.86
C VAL A 119 8.69 4.78 9.06
N GLY A 120 9.03 3.90 10.00
CA GLY A 120 8.17 3.68 11.15
C GLY A 120 8.10 4.85 12.13
N ASN A 121 9.15 5.69 12.21
CA ASN A 121 9.08 6.92 12.99
C ASN A 121 8.10 7.92 12.36
N TYR A 122 8.11 8.05 11.03
CA TYR A 122 7.14 8.86 10.31
C TYR A 122 5.70 8.35 10.52
N ILE A 123 5.47 7.04 10.36
CA ILE A 123 4.14 6.44 10.57
C ILE A 123 3.67 6.62 12.01
N ALA A 124 4.54 6.40 13.01
CA ALA A 124 4.21 6.61 14.42
C ALA A 124 3.79 8.06 14.70
N SER A 125 4.44 9.05 14.07
CA SER A 125 4.05 10.45 14.18
C SER A 125 2.70 10.79 13.53
N CYS A 126 2.15 9.89 12.71
CA CYS A 126 0.82 10.01 12.11
C CYS A 126 -0.28 9.38 12.98
N GLN A 127 0.04 8.68 14.08
CA GLN A 127 -0.97 8.19 15.01
C GLN A 127 -1.57 9.37 15.78
N THR A 128 -2.90 9.45 15.79
CA THR A 128 -3.65 10.58 16.34
C THR A 128 -4.11 10.31 17.77
N TYR A 129 -4.64 11.34 18.44
CA TYR A 129 -5.30 11.20 19.74
C TYR A 129 -6.51 10.24 19.71
N GLU A 130 -7.11 10.02 18.53
CA GLU A 130 -8.23 9.09 18.39
C GLU A 130 -7.78 7.63 18.51
N GLY A 131 -6.49 7.34 18.31
CA GLY A 131 -5.88 6.01 18.27
C GLY A 131 -5.60 5.50 16.86
N GLY A 132 -6.36 5.94 15.84
CA GLY A 132 -6.09 5.62 14.44
C GLY A 132 -4.97 6.47 13.83
N ILE A 133 -4.57 6.13 12.60
CA ILE A 133 -3.46 6.79 11.87
C ILE A 133 -4.03 7.70 10.77
N ALA A 134 -3.45 8.89 10.66
CA ALA A 134 -3.75 9.88 9.65
C ALA A 134 -2.84 9.75 8.41
N GLY A 135 -3.15 10.50 7.35
CA GLY A 135 -2.31 10.55 6.14
C GLY A 135 -0.93 11.14 6.41
N GLU A 136 -0.92 12.20 7.20
CA GLU A 136 0.25 12.96 7.61
C GLU A 136 0.09 13.39 9.07
N PRO A 137 1.17 13.81 9.75
CA PRO A 137 1.09 14.24 11.14
C PRO A 137 0.06 15.34 11.36
N SER A 138 -0.69 15.26 12.46
CA SER A 138 -1.73 16.23 12.87
C SER A 138 -3.03 16.23 12.04
N ALA A 139 -3.18 15.36 11.05
CA ALA A 139 -4.46 15.15 10.36
C ALA A 139 -5.39 14.17 11.11
N GLU A 140 -6.63 14.01 10.64
CA GLU A 140 -7.65 13.13 11.24
C GLU A 140 -7.33 11.64 10.98
N ALA A 141 -7.64 10.77 11.94
CA ALA A 141 -7.48 9.33 11.75
C ALA A 141 -8.41 8.82 10.64
N HIS A 142 -7.91 7.93 9.79
CA HIS A 142 -8.67 7.40 8.66
C HIS A 142 -8.40 5.92 8.42
N GLY A 143 -9.43 5.13 8.10
CA GLY A 143 -9.30 3.68 7.94
C GLY A 143 -8.26 3.28 6.90
N GLY A 144 -8.30 3.92 5.72
CA GLY A 144 -7.30 3.69 4.67
C GLY A 144 -5.86 4.03 5.08
N TYR A 145 -5.63 5.15 5.77
CA TYR A 145 -4.30 5.53 6.23
C TYR A 145 -3.83 4.66 7.42
N THR A 146 -4.76 4.28 8.29
CA THR A 146 -4.56 3.29 9.36
C THR A 146 -4.09 1.96 8.82
N PHE A 147 -4.70 1.51 7.72
CA PHE A 147 -4.27 0.27 7.06
C PHE A 147 -2.87 0.39 6.51
N CYS A 148 -2.61 1.45 5.75
CA CYS A 148 -1.31 1.68 5.16
C CYS A 148 -0.22 1.74 6.23
N GLY A 149 -0.44 2.54 7.28
CA GLY A 149 0.47 2.69 8.40
C GLY A 149 0.76 1.37 9.10
N LEU A 150 -0.27 0.69 9.62
CA LEU A 150 -0.05 -0.55 10.37
C LEU A 150 0.55 -1.66 9.50
N ALA A 151 0.07 -1.84 8.26
CA ALA A 151 0.60 -2.87 7.38
C ALA A 151 2.08 -2.65 7.05
N ALA A 152 2.50 -1.39 6.84
CA ALA A 152 3.91 -1.07 6.67
C ALA A 152 4.71 -1.36 7.95
N MET A 153 4.18 -1.03 9.13
CA MET A 153 4.83 -1.33 10.42
C MET A 153 5.00 -2.83 10.67
N VAL A 154 4.02 -3.64 10.28
CA VAL A 154 4.11 -5.11 10.32
C VAL A 154 5.22 -5.62 9.40
N LEU A 155 5.29 -5.12 8.16
CA LEU A 155 6.32 -5.51 7.20
C LEU A 155 7.73 -5.09 7.64
N LEU A 156 7.84 -3.99 8.37
CA LEU A 156 9.10 -3.49 8.94
C LEU A 156 9.46 -4.13 10.29
N ASN A 157 8.54 -4.88 10.90
CA ASN A 157 8.66 -5.38 12.27
C ASN A 157 8.93 -4.25 13.28
N GLU A 158 8.16 -3.17 13.19
CA GLU A 158 8.25 -1.98 14.05
C GLU A 158 6.91 -1.61 14.73
N VAL A 159 5.96 -2.55 14.80
CA VAL A 159 4.59 -2.32 15.34
C VAL A 159 4.59 -1.79 16.78
N GLU A 160 5.63 -2.06 17.55
CA GLU A 160 5.82 -1.60 18.93
C GLU A 160 5.96 -0.08 19.07
N LYS A 161 6.22 0.64 17.97
CA LYS A 161 6.25 2.12 17.98
C LYS A 161 4.85 2.74 17.98
N LEU A 162 3.80 1.95 17.77
CA LEU A 162 2.41 2.41 17.82
C LEU A 162 1.79 2.13 19.19
N ASP A 163 0.88 3.00 19.63
CA ASP A 163 -0.04 2.70 20.72
C ASP A 163 -1.12 1.72 20.20
N LEU A 164 -0.82 0.42 20.26
CA LEU A 164 -1.73 -0.63 19.79
C LEU A 164 -3.06 -0.70 20.57
N PRO A 165 -3.11 -0.52 21.91
CA PRO A 165 -4.38 -0.48 22.63
C PRO A 165 -5.35 0.60 22.11
N SER A 166 -4.87 1.83 21.92
CA SER A 166 -5.70 2.92 21.39
C SER A 166 -6.13 2.64 19.94
N LEU A 167 -5.24 2.08 19.12
CA LEU A 167 -5.52 1.71 17.74
C LEU A 167 -6.61 0.64 17.64
N ILE A 168 -6.51 -0.43 18.42
CA ILE A 168 -7.51 -1.51 18.48
C ILE A 168 -8.86 -0.93 18.91
N GLY A 169 -8.86 -0.06 19.94
CA GLY A 169 -10.06 0.65 20.36
C GLY A 169 -10.68 1.45 19.22
N TRP A 170 -9.88 2.30 18.57
CA TRP A 170 -10.33 3.15 17.46
C TRP A 170 -10.96 2.33 16.35
N VAL A 171 -10.28 1.29 15.86
CA VAL A 171 -10.77 0.41 14.78
C VAL A 171 -12.08 -0.28 15.17
N ALA A 172 -12.19 -0.79 16.41
CA ALA A 172 -13.41 -1.45 16.87
C ALA A 172 -14.63 -0.52 16.84
N PHE A 173 -14.44 0.78 17.16
CA PHE A 173 -15.50 1.79 17.09
C PHE A 173 -15.82 2.27 15.66
N ARG A 174 -15.23 1.67 14.61
CA ARG A 174 -15.55 1.97 13.21
C ARG A 174 -16.67 1.11 12.64
N GLN A 175 -17.10 0.05 13.33
CA GLN A 175 -18.27 -0.70 12.92
C GLN A 175 -19.55 0.04 13.31
N GLY A 176 -20.38 0.37 12.32
CA GLY A 176 -21.65 1.07 12.50
C GLY A 176 -22.80 0.13 12.87
N VAL A 177 -23.96 0.71 13.19
CA VAL A 177 -25.20 -0.05 13.46
C VAL A 177 -25.73 -0.74 12.21
N GLU A 178 -25.31 -0.28 11.04
CA GLU A 178 -25.57 -0.85 9.72
C GLU A 178 -24.73 -2.12 9.45
N CYS A 179 -23.93 -2.56 10.44
CA CYS A 179 -22.98 -3.68 10.37
C CYS A 179 -21.80 -3.49 9.42
N GLY A 180 -21.81 -2.45 8.57
CA GLY A 180 -20.68 -1.98 7.79
C GLY A 180 -19.72 -1.12 8.60
N PHE A 181 -18.67 -0.63 7.94
CA PHE A 181 -17.65 0.20 8.58
C PHE A 181 -17.64 1.61 8.02
N GLN A 182 -17.42 2.59 8.89
CA GLN A 182 -17.14 3.98 8.51
C GLN A 182 -15.63 4.21 8.47
N GLY A 183 -15.18 5.06 7.55
CA GLY A 183 -13.74 5.38 7.42
C GLY A 183 -13.19 6.21 8.58
N ARG A 184 -14.06 7.01 9.20
CA ARG A 184 -13.71 8.02 10.21
C ARG A 184 -14.87 8.27 11.15
N THR A 185 -14.58 8.89 12.29
CA THR A 185 -15.57 9.26 13.31
C THR A 185 -16.67 10.15 12.70
N ASN A 186 -17.94 9.83 12.98
CA ASN A 186 -19.12 10.57 12.49
C ASN A 186 -19.24 10.70 10.96
N LYS A 187 -18.78 9.69 10.20
CA LYS A 187 -19.02 9.58 8.76
C LYS A 187 -19.88 8.37 8.44
N LEU A 188 -20.45 8.36 7.24
CA LEU A 188 -21.31 7.26 6.77
C LEU A 188 -20.50 5.96 6.61
N VAL A 189 -21.22 4.84 6.71
CA VAL A 189 -20.69 3.52 6.36
C VAL A 189 -20.40 3.42 4.86
N ASP A 190 -19.36 2.69 4.50
CA ASP A 190 -18.97 2.43 3.11
C ASP A 190 -18.33 1.03 2.99
N GLY A 191 -18.75 0.29 1.96
CA GLY A 191 -18.36 -1.11 1.75
C GLY A 191 -16.86 -1.32 1.55
N CYS A 192 -16.11 -0.34 1.05
CA CYS A 192 -14.66 -0.48 0.89
C CYS A 192 -13.92 -0.63 2.22
N TYR A 193 -14.47 -0.08 3.31
CA TYR A 193 -13.91 -0.21 4.64
C TYR A 193 -14.03 -1.62 5.21
N SER A 194 -14.81 -2.52 4.59
CA SER A 194 -14.75 -3.94 4.91
C SER A 194 -13.36 -4.54 4.70
N PHE A 195 -12.51 -3.96 3.85
CA PHE A 195 -11.09 -4.32 3.77
C PHE A 195 -10.24 -3.44 4.69
N TRP A 196 -10.37 -2.11 4.55
CA TRP A 196 -9.51 -1.16 5.24
C TRP A 196 -9.68 -1.11 6.77
N GLN A 197 -10.82 -1.57 7.32
CA GLN A 197 -11.13 -1.59 8.76
C GLN A 197 -11.19 -2.99 9.38
N VAL A 198 -11.37 -4.07 8.62
CA VAL A 198 -11.60 -5.42 9.19
C VAL A 198 -10.32 -6.23 9.37
N LYS A 199 -9.30 -6.01 8.53
CA LYS A 199 -8.13 -6.91 8.45
C LYS A 199 -7.29 -6.97 9.74
N TYR A 200 -7.59 -6.15 10.74
CA TYR A 200 -6.88 -6.08 12.03
C TYR A 200 -7.26 -7.14 13.06
N ARG A 201 -8.24 -8.01 12.79
CA ARG A 201 -8.72 -9.01 13.76
C ARG A 201 -8.04 -10.38 13.66
N TYR A 202 -7.11 -10.57 12.72
CA TYR A 202 -6.40 -11.84 12.54
C TYR A 202 -4.97 -11.74 13.10
N ARG A 203 -4.75 -12.30 14.30
CA ARG A 203 -3.46 -12.49 14.99
C ARG A 203 -2.60 -11.23 15.15
N ILE A 204 -2.89 -10.48 16.21
CA ILE A 204 -1.86 -9.79 17.01
C ILE A 204 -1.65 -10.64 18.26
#